data_AF-A0A524PFN2-F1
#
_entry.id   AF-A0A524PFN2-F1
#
_cell.length_a   1.000
_cell.length_b   1.000
_cell.length_c   1.000
_cell.angle_alpha   90.00
_cell.angle_beta   90.00
_cell.angle_gamma   90.00
#
_symmetry.space_group_name_H-M   'P 1'
#
loop_
_entity.id
_entity.type
_entity.pdbx_description
1 polymer ?
#
loop_
_entity_poly.entity_id
_entity_poly.type
_entity_poly.pdbx_seq_one_letter_code
_entity_poly.pdbx_strand_id
1 'polypeptide(L)'
;MTGRKGTTRLRALARLHRIQTSYFNVSGQQVHASEPTLRALLTALGVPALTDADCEESWHAALRRQQTRPVENVMIAWDGLLSSVDVQCSGSAGDSLPALHVVLEDGTILHVDAGRCRVEELAGSRLGRNRSRQIRLHTGLRLPTGYHTLVCTADDRQSSSLLIAAPTRCYDGEPGQSRLWGLFAPLYALRSDTDCGAGSYGELLSLSHYVAREGGHLAGTLPLLPCYYEAGGEPSPYLPITRLLWSEFYIDLDHIPFLNESPSALDILSGNNLAQSRATLRRNPQVDYVEVERLKQATLNAAYQHLSSSSAFHSSLQVFLSAQPHASRYAAFRATRDKLQTSWQQWPLEARTGNLSAAHYDEEDRRFREFEQWLAHEQMSRCVEQSSAQGVGLYLDLPVGVHPDGYDTWQFHGSFVEHAATGAPPDSVFTTGQRWGSPP
;
A
#
# COMPACT_ATOMS: atom_id res chain seq x y z
N MET A 1 -22.72 2.21 40.75
CA MET A 1 -21.83 3.36 40.49
C MET A 1 -20.54 3.00 39.71
N THR A 2 -20.20 1.71 39.58
CA THR A 2 -19.02 1.20 38.84
C THR A 2 -19.16 1.32 37.32
N GLY A 3 -20.33 1.00 36.75
CA GLY A 3 -20.54 1.01 35.29
C GLY A 3 -20.29 2.36 34.60
N ARG A 4 -20.70 3.49 35.22
CA ARG A 4 -20.53 4.83 34.61
C ARG A 4 -19.07 5.29 34.55
N LYS A 5 -18.23 4.82 35.48
CA LYS A 5 -16.77 5.08 35.48
C LYS A 5 -16.06 4.22 34.43
N GLY A 6 -16.42 2.94 34.32
CA GLY A 6 -15.90 2.02 33.30
C GLY A 6 -16.10 2.53 31.87
N THR A 7 -17.33 2.96 31.53
CA THR A 7 -17.65 3.55 30.22
C THR A 7 -16.82 4.81 29.91
N THR A 8 -16.55 5.63 30.93
CA THR A 8 -15.77 6.87 30.77
C THR A 8 -14.31 6.54 30.48
N ARG A 9 -13.73 5.55 31.16
CA ARG A 9 -12.34 5.13 30.93
C ARG A 9 -12.15 4.49 29.57
N LEU A 10 -13.03 3.58 29.16
CA LEU A 10 -12.98 2.94 27.85
C LEU A 10 -12.95 3.98 26.72
N ARG A 11 -13.80 5.01 26.80
CA ARG A 11 -13.82 6.11 25.83
C ARG A 11 -12.56 6.97 25.88
N ALA A 12 -11.98 7.19 27.05
CA ALA A 12 -10.71 7.90 27.18
C ALA A 12 -9.55 7.10 26.57
N LEU A 13 -9.50 5.79 26.80
CA LEU A 13 -8.53 4.89 26.18
C LEU A 13 -8.69 4.87 24.66
N ALA A 14 -9.91 4.73 24.14
CA ALA A 14 -10.19 4.79 22.71
C ALA A 14 -9.64 6.07 22.06
N ARG A 15 -9.86 7.24 22.69
CA ARG A 15 -9.32 8.53 22.21
C ARG A 15 -7.80 8.61 22.24
N LEU A 16 -7.15 8.03 23.26
CA LEU A 16 -5.68 7.95 23.31
C LEU A 16 -5.13 7.16 22.11
N HIS A 17 -5.86 6.13 21.67
CA HIS A 17 -5.54 5.33 20.48
C HIS A 17 -6.17 5.88 19.19
N ARG A 18 -6.64 7.14 19.20
CA ARG A 18 -7.22 7.85 18.03
C ARG A 18 -8.48 7.18 17.44
N ILE A 19 -9.15 6.31 18.19
CA ILE A 19 -10.46 5.77 17.81
C ILE A 19 -11.53 6.84 18.09
N GLN A 20 -12.29 7.20 17.06
CA GLN A 20 -13.44 8.08 17.21
C GLN A 20 -14.57 7.38 17.99
N THR A 21 -15.05 8.02 19.07
CA THR A 21 -16.13 7.45 19.91
C THR A 21 -17.53 7.75 19.39
N SER A 22 -17.64 8.52 18.31
CA SER A 22 -18.88 8.90 17.64
C SER A 22 -18.59 9.51 16.28
N TYR A 23 -19.57 9.47 15.38
CA TYR A 23 -19.54 10.11 14.07
C TYR A 23 -20.92 10.69 13.74
N PHE A 24 -21.01 11.52 12.70
CA PHE A 24 -22.30 11.96 12.14
C PHE A 24 -22.65 11.08 10.94
N ASN A 25 -23.86 10.50 10.93
CA ASN A 25 -24.34 9.73 9.80
C ASN A 25 -24.83 10.65 8.66
N VAL A 26 -25.28 10.06 7.55
CA VAL A 26 -25.75 10.80 6.36
C VAL A 26 -26.98 11.69 6.61
N SER A 27 -27.75 11.44 7.68
CA SER A 27 -28.87 12.29 8.09
C SER A 27 -28.47 13.38 9.09
N GLY A 28 -27.17 13.55 9.37
CA GLY A 28 -26.64 14.52 10.33
C GLY A 28 -26.87 14.15 11.79
N GLN A 29 -27.31 12.92 12.08
CA GLN A 29 -27.49 12.43 13.43
C GLN A 29 -26.16 11.92 13.99
N GLN A 30 -25.87 12.28 15.24
CA GLN A 30 -24.69 11.79 15.92
C GLN A 30 -24.90 10.34 16.39
N VAL A 31 -24.08 9.43 15.89
CA VAL A 31 -24.05 8.02 16.27
C VAL A 31 -22.90 7.80 17.24
N HIS A 32 -23.16 7.20 18.39
CA HIS A 32 -22.13 6.84 19.37
C HIS A 32 -21.71 5.38 19.22
N ALA A 33 -20.41 5.13 19.26
CA ALA A 33 -19.88 3.77 19.26
C ALA A 33 -20.32 3.02 20.54
N SER A 34 -20.72 1.77 20.36
CA SER A 34 -21.06 0.87 21.46
C SER A 34 -19.81 0.48 22.26
N GLU A 35 -19.96 0.12 23.55
CA GLU A 35 -18.82 -0.40 24.32
C GLU A 35 -18.21 -1.66 23.70
N PRO A 36 -19.00 -2.67 23.25
CA PRO A 36 -18.44 -3.83 22.55
C PRO A 36 -17.59 -3.45 21.33
N THR A 37 -18.03 -2.48 20.53
CA THR A 37 -17.26 -1.99 19.37
C THR A 37 -15.93 -1.38 19.80
N LEU A 38 -15.93 -0.52 20.82
CA LEU A 38 -14.70 0.13 21.29
C LEU A 38 -13.70 -0.89 21.86
N ARG A 39 -14.18 -1.89 22.61
CA ARG A 39 -13.33 -2.97 23.14
C ARG A 39 -12.77 -3.83 22.00
N ALA A 40 -13.60 -4.20 21.02
CA ALA A 40 -13.16 -4.99 19.87
C ALA A 40 -12.07 -4.27 19.06
N LEU A 41 -12.25 -2.98 18.78
CA LEU A 41 -11.24 -2.19 18.06
C LEU A 41 -9.94 -2.02 18.85
N LEU A 42 -10.02 -1.76 20.16
CA LEU A 42 -8.84 -1.68 21.02
C LEU A 42 -8.09 -3.02 21.05
N THR A 43 -8.79 -4.13 21.24
CA THR A 43 -8.19 -5.47 21.21
C THR A 43 -7.56 -5.77 19.85
N ALA A 44 -8.21 -5.38 18.74
CA ALA A 44 -7.67 -5.56 17.40
C ALA A 44 -6.37 -4.75 17.18
N LEU A 45 -6.24 -3.58 17.82
CA LEU A 45 -4.99 -2.79 17.86
C LEU A 45 -3.94 -3.34 18.85
N GLY A 46 -4.15 -4.52 19.44
CA GLY A 46 -3.25 -5.12 20.43
C GLY A 46 -3.31 -4.46 21.81
N VAL A 47 -4.39 -3.72 22.12
CA VAL A 47 -4.58 -3.04 23.41
C VAL A 47 -5.52 -3.88 24.30
N PRO A 48 -5.06 -4.39 25.45
CA PRO A 48 -5.93 -5.09 26.40
C PRO A 48 -7.09 -4.20 26.84
N ALA A 49 -8.32 -4.61 26.52
CA ALA A 49 -9.53 -3.83 26.79
C ALA A 49 -10.78 -4.70 27.04
N LEU A 50 -10.62 -5.98 27.40
CA LEU A 50 -11.75 -6.89 27.58
C LEU A 50 -12.54 -6.55 28.86
N THR A 51 -11.85 -6.16 29.92
CA THR A 51 -12.45 -5.77 31.20
C THR A 51 -12.27 -4.28 31.51
N ASP A 52 -12.99 -3.78 32.51
CA ASP A 52 -12.77 -2.41 33.02
C ASP A 52 -11.39 -2.25 33.67
N ALA A 53 -10.86 -3.30 34.29
CA ALA A 53 -9.52 -3.31 34.87
C ALA A 53 -8.46 -3.19 33.76
N ASP A 54 -8.61 -3.95 32.68
CA ASP A 54 -7.72 -3.85 31.51
C ASP A 54 -7.73 -2.43 30.95
N CYS A 55 -8.91 -1.81 30.86
CA CYS A 55 -9.04 -0.45 30.32
C CYS A 55 -8.32 0.59 31.20
N GLU A 56 -8.41 0.48 32.52
CA GLU A 56 -7.68 1.36 33.44
C GLU A 56 -6.17 1.15 33.33
N GLU A 57 -5.71 -0.11 33.31
CA GLU A 57 -4.28 -0.44 33.20
C GLU A 57 -3.69 0.02 31.87
N SER A 58 -4.34 -0.33 30.75
CA SER A 58 -3.95 0.09 29.40
C SER A 58 -3.95 1.61 29.24
N TRP A 59 -4.92 2.30 29.83
CA TRP A 59 -4.95 3.77 29.82
C TRP A 59 -3.75 4.37 30.55
N HIS A 60 -3.42 3.85 31.74
CA HIS A 60 -2.23 4.27 32.47
C HIS A 60 -0.93 3.94 31.72
N ALA A 61 -0.85 2.78 31.06
CA ALA A 61 0.29 2.37 30.26
C ALA A 61 0.49 3.28 29.03
N ALA A 62 -0.59 3.58 28.30
CA ALA A 62 -0.57 4.48 27.14
C ALA A 62 -0.12 5.90 27.53
N LEU A 63 -0.64 6.42 28.64
CA LEU A 63 -0.26 7.75 29.15
C LEU A 63 1.20 7.80 29.61
N ARG A 64 1.71 6.75 30.28
CA ARG A 64 3.14 6.63 30.60
C ARG A 64 4.00 6.66 29.34
N ARG A 65 3.63 5.90 28.30
CA ARG A 65 4.36 5.84 27.03
C ARG A 65 4.46 7.20 26.34
N GLN A 66 3.37 7.98 26.35
CA GLN A 66 3.35 9.35 25.83
C GLN A 66 4.26 10.29 26.63
N GLN A 67 4.27 10.18 27.97
CA GLN A 67 5.08 11.03 28.83
C GLN A 67 6.58 10.73 28.76
N THR A 68 6.97 9.46 28.57
CA THR A 68 8.38 9.07 28.55
C THR A 68 9.07 9.38 27.25
N ARG A 69 8.33 9.63 26.17
CA ARG A 69 8.90 9.88 24.85
C ARG A 69 9.15 11.37 24.63
N PRO A 70 10.40 11.80 24.35
CA PRO A 70 10.72 13.21 24.10
C PRO A 70 9.93 13.83 22.95
N VAL A 71 9.81 13.16 21.80
CA VAL A 71 9.14 13.72 20.61
C VAL A 71 8.19 12.72 19.93
N GLU A 72 7.20 13.22 19.18
CA GLU A 72 6.28 12.37 18.39
C GLU A 72 7.01 11.48 17.38
N ASN A 73 6.43 10.32 17.05
CA ASN A 73 7.04 9.35 16.10
C ASN A 73 7.18 9.90 14.68
N VAL A 74 6.24 10.75 14.27
CA VAL A 74 6.18 11.32 12.92
C VAL A 74 5.85 12.80 13.06
N MET A 75 6.57 13.63 12.31
CA MET A 75 6.34 15.05 12.19
C MET A 75 6.30 15.46 10.73
N ILE A 76 5.59 16.55 10.43
CA ILE A 76 5.46 17.06 9.07
C ILE A 76 5.94 18.51 9.04
N ALA A 77 6.82 18.81 8.09
CA ALA A 77 7.26 20.14 7.73
C ALA A 77 6.59 20.55 6.41
N TRP A 78 5.41 21.18 6.53
CA TRP A 78 4.66 21.66 5.37
C TRP A 78 5.43 22.76 4.64
N ASP A 79 5.54 22.63 3.31
CA ASP A 79 6.32 23.51 2.44
C ASP A 79 7.78 23.67 2.92
N GLY A 80 8.33 22.57 3.44
CA GLY A 80 9.67 22.49 3.98
C GLY A 80 9.89 23.28 5.27
N LEU A 81 8.85 23.82 5.92
CA LEU A 81 8.99 24.59 7.16
C LEU A 81 8.60 23.74 8.37
N LEU A 82 9.60 23.33 9.15
CA LEU A 82 9.37 22.86 10.51
C LEU A 82 9.25 24.08 11.43
N SER A 83 8.02 24.52 11.66
CA SER A 83 7.74 25.74 12.42
C SER A 83 8.08 25.60 13.91
N SER A 84 7.76 24.44 14.50
CA SER A 84 8.07 24.14 15.88
C SER A 84 8.16 22.64 16.17
N VAL A 85 8.86 22.29 17.26
CA VAL A 85 8.95 20.93 17.81
C VAL A 85 8.46 20.95 19.25
N ASP A 86 7.47 20.11 19.55
CA ASP A 86 7.01 19.89 20.92
C ASP A 86 7.84 18.78 21.58
N VAL A 87 8.48 19.09 22.70
CA VAL A 87 9.38 18.19 23.43
C VAL A 87 8.84 17.91 24.84
N GLN A 88 8.75 16.64 25.21
CA GLN A 88 8.43 16.19 26.57
C GLN A 88 9.70 16.09 27.41
N CYS A 89 9.74 16.87 28.50
CA CYS A 89 10.81 16.91 29.49
C CYS A 89 10.34 16.30 30.83
N SER A 90 11.27 15.69 31.55
CA SER A 90 11.08 15.13 32.90
C SER A 90 11.48 16.15 33.96
N GLY A 91 10.61 16.41 34.94
CA GLY A 91 11.00 17.16 36.15
C GLY A 91 10.60 18.65 36.21
N SER A 92 11.04 19.32 37.28
CA SER A 92 10.87 20.76 37.52
C SER A 92 11.93 21.58 36.76
N ALA A 93 11.56 22.78 36.32
CA ALA A 93 12.37 23.69 35.51
C ALA A 93 13.86 23.69 35.88
N GLY A 94 14.68 23.01 35.06
CA GLY A 94 16.13 23.09 35.05
C GLY A 94 16.58 23.57 33.66
N ASP A 95 17.65 24.36 33.61
CA ASP A 95 18.06 25.21 32.47
C ASP A 95 18.53 24.48 31.20
N SER A 96 18.52 23.14 31.15
CA SER A 96 19.02 22.40 29.99
C SER A 96 17.95 22.27 28.90
N LEU A 97 18.12 23.04 27.82
CA LEU A 97 17.35 22.87 26.58
C LEU A 97 17.67 21.53 25.92
N PRO A 98 16.70 20.89 25.24
CA PRO A 98 16.94 19.63 24.56
C PRO A 98 17.88 19.83 23.37
N ALA A 99 18.68 18.80 23.08
CA ALA A 99 19.51 18.77 21.89
C ALA A 99 18.72 18.20 20.71
N LEU A 100 18.73 18.91 19.59
CA LEU A 100 17.99 18.57 18.37
C LEU A 100 18.95 18.56 17.17
N HIS A 101 18.89 17.51 16.36
CA HIS A 101 19.47 17.52 15.02
C HIS A 101 18.58 16.75 14.03
N VAL A 102 18.68 17.12 12.76
CA VAL A 102 17.98 16.45 11.66
C VAL A 102 19.01 15.77 10.77
N VAL A 103 18.84 14.47 10.54
CA VAL A 103 19.54 13.73 9.49
C VAL A 103 18.64 13.80 8.25
N LEU A 104 19.10 14.52 7.23
CA LEU A 104 18.42 14.64 5.95
C LEU A 104 18.42 13.31 5.20
N GLU A 105 17.61 13.23 4.15
CA GLU A 105 17.45 12.01 3.33
C GLU A 105 18.76 11.58 2.66
N ASP A 106 19.59 12.55 2.29
CA ASP A 106 20.92 12.36 1.70
C ASP A 106 22.02 12.04 2.74
N GLY A 107 21.67 11.99 4.03
CA GLY A 107 22.59 11.75 5.15
C GLY A 107 23.21 13.01 5.75
N THR A 108 22.97 14.20 5.19
CA THR A 108 23.47 15.47 5.74
C THR A 108 22.88 15.76 7.12
N ILE A 109 23.69 16.23 8.08
CA ILE A 109 23.25 16.51 9.45
C ILE A 109 23.07 18.03 9.65
N LEU A 110 21.87 18.44 10.03
CA LEU A 110 21.54 19.80 10.42
C LEU A 110 21.36 19.89 11.94
N HIS A 111 22.20 20.67 12.62
CA HIS A 111 22.06 20.92 14.04
C HIS A 111 21.09 22.09 14.30
N VAL A 112 20.18 21.90 15.26
CA VAL A 112 19.27 22.95 15.71
C VAL A 112 19.82 23.55 16.99
N ASP A 113 20.20 24.82 16.95
CA ASP A 113 20.62 25.58 18.13
C ASP A 113 19.40 25.97 18.96
N ALA A 114 19.01 25.08 19.89
CA ALA A 114 17.86 25.29 20.76
C ALA A 114 17.98 26.58 21.60
N GLY A 115 19.21 27.06 21.88
CA GLY A 115 19.46 28.31 22.61
C GLY A 115 19.02 29.57 21.84
N ARG A 116 18.85 29.47 20.51
CA ARG A 116 18.31 30.54 19.67
C ARG A 116 16.83 30.39 19.38
N CYS A 117 16.22 29.26 19.74
CA CYS A 117 14.80 29.04 19.56
C CYS A 117 14.00 29.82 20.60
N ARG A 118 12.88 30.40 20.19
CA ARG A 118 11.86 30.83 21.15
C ARG A 118 11.28 29.57 21.81
N VAL A 119 11.23 29.56 23.13
CA VAL A 119 10.67 28.46 23.93
C VAL A 119 9.34 28.89 24.54
N GLU A 120 8.30 28.11 24.31
CA GLU A 120 6.98 28.27 24.94
C GLU A 120 6.73 27.09 25.90
N GLU A 121 6.28 27.38 27.12
CA GLU A 121 5.84 26.33 28.05
C GLU A 121 4.41 25.90 27.72
N LEU A 122 4.23 24.61 27.42
CA LEU A 122 2.91 24.00 27.24
C LEU A 122 2.45 23.36 28.56
N ALA A 123 1.14 23.11 28.68
CA ALA A 123 0.55 22.51 29.87
C ALA A 123 1.18 21.13 30.14
N GLY A 124 1.92 21.02 31.25
CA GLY A 124 2.47 19.76 31.71
C GLY A 124 1.39 18.79 32.20
N SER A 125 1.72 17.51 32.27
CA SER A 125 0.81 16.48 32.78
C SER A 125 1.38 15.83 34.04
N ARG A 126 0.50 15.46 34.96
CA ARG A 126 0.88 14.77 36.20
C ARG A 126 0.31 13.36 36.20
N LEU A 127 1.19 12.36 36.26
CA LEU A 127 0.80 10.98 36.50
C LEU A 127 1.42 10.50 37.83
N GLY A 128 0.60 10.49 38.89
CA GLY A 128 1.07 10.15 40.23
C GLY A 128 2.15 11.12 40.74
N ARG A 129 3.36 10.60 40.96
CA ARG A 129 4.54 11.38 41.41
C ARG A 129 5.38 11.96 40.26
N ASN A 130 5.19 11.49 39.03
CA ASN A 130 5.94 11.98 37.87
C ASN A 130 5.27 13.25 37.32
N ARG A 131 6.06 14.32 37.21
CA ARG A 131 5.70 15.55 36.51
C ARG A 131 6.37 15.54 35.15
N SER A 132 5.58 15.54 34.08
CA SER A 132 6.08 15.85 32.74
C SER A 132 5.81 17.31 32.44
N ARG A 133 6.80 17.98 31.89
CA ARG A 133 6.67 19.31 31.29
C ARG A 133 6.73 19.13 29.79
N GLN A 134 5.92 19.88 29.06
CA GLN A 134 6.03 19.95 27.61
C GLN A 134 6.49 21.36 27.24
N ILE A 135 7.47 21.46 26.36
CA ILE A 135 7.93 22.73 25.80
C ILE A 135 7.74 22.70 24.28
N ARG A 136 7.45 23.87 23.70
CA ARG A 136 7.45 24.08 22.26
C ARG A 136 8.65 24.91 21.88
N LEU A 137 9.49 24.35 21.01
CA LEU A 137 10.64 25.03 20.43
C LEU A 137 10.26 25.53 19.06
N HIS A 138 10.22 26.84 18.87
CA HIS A 138 10.01 27.44 17.54
C HIS A 138 11.32 27.38 16.76
N THR A 139 11.50 26.31 16.01
CA THR A 139 12.74 26.02 15.28
C THR A 139 12.87 26.86 14.01
N GLY A 140 11.76 27.09 13.30
CA GLY A 140 11.77 27.80 12.01
C GLY A 140 12.68 27.15 10.96
N LEU A 141 12.95 25.85 11.11
CA LEU A 141 13.92 25.13 10.30
C LEU A 141 13.36 24.89 8.89
N ARG A 142 14.17 25.20 7.87
CA ARG A 142 13.85 24.92 6.47
C ARG A 142 14.52 23.64 6.01
N LEU A 143 13.76 22.80 5.33
CA LEU A 143 14.14 21.46 4.90
C LEU A 143 13.81 21.30 3.40
N PRO A 144 14.63 20.57 2.63
CA PRO A 144 14.23 20.14 1.30
C PRO A 144 13.03 19.19 1.39
N THR A 145 12.25 19.04 0.31
CA THR A 145 11.22 18.00 0.26
C THR A 145 11.86 16.62 0.37
N GLY A 146 11.31 15.75 1.21
CA GLY A 146 11.86 14.41 1.42
C GLY A 146 11.53 13.79 2.78
N TYR A 147 12.15 12.65 3.03
CA TYR A 147 12.03 11.88 4.26
C TYR A 147 13.31 12.02 5.10
N HIS A 148 13.18 12.62 6.29
CA HIS A 148 14.30 12.93 7.17
C HIS A 148 14.09 12.28 8.54
N THR A 149 15.12 12.32 9.39
CA THR A 149 15.05 11.85 10.77
C THR A 149 15.39 12.99 11.72
N LEU A 150 14.42 13.43 12.54
CA LEU A 150 14.71 14.31 13.68
C LEU A 150 15.13 13.46 14.86
N VAL A 151 16.25 13.79 15.48
CA VAL A 151 16.73 13.17 16.71
C VAL A 151 16.67 14.20 17.83
N CYS A 152 16.01 13.82 18.92
CA CYS A 152 15.85 14.66 20.10
C CYS A 152 16.42 13.95 21.33
N THR A 153 17.26 14.66 22.08
CA THR A 153 17.76 14.24 23.39
C THR A 153 17.29 15.22 24.46
N ALA A 154 16.53 14.73 25.44
CA ALA A 154 16.00 15.49 26.57
C ALA A 154 16.07 14.68 27.86
N ASP A 155 16.70 15.21 28.91
CA ASP A 155 16.87 14.58 30.23
C ASP A 155 17.43 13.14 30.13
N ASP A 156 18.57 12.99 29.45
CA ASP A 156 19.24 11.70 29.17
C ASP A 156 18.42 10.68 28.37
N ARG A 157 17.24 11.07 27.85
CA ARG A 157 16.41 10.24 26.97
C ARG A 157 16.59 10.70 25.54
N GLN A 158 16.79 9.76 24.64
CA GLN A 158 16.85 10.02 23.21
C GLN A 158 15.66 9.36 22.51
N SER A 159 15.09 10.06 21.54
CA SER A 159 14.11 9.49 20.61
C SER A 159 14.27 10.11 19.23
N SER A 160 13.94 9.32 18.19
CA SER A 160 13.88 9.78 16.81
C SER A 160 12.43 9.92 16.34
N SER A 161 12.24 10.76 15.33
CA SER A 161 10.99 11.00 14.62
C SER A 161 11.23 10.94 13.12
N LEU A 162 10.34 10.28 12.38
CA LEU A 162 10.27 10.43 10.93
C LEU A 162 9.76 11.85 10.62
N LEU A 163 10.62 12.66 10.03
CA LEU A 163 10.31 14.03 9.67
C LEU A 163 10.07 14.11 8.16
N ILE A 164 8.82 14.32 7.78
CA ILE A 164 8.39 14.38 6.37
C ILE A 164 8.29 15.85 5.97
N ALA A 165 9.14 16.30 5.06
CA ALA A 165 9.01 17.61 4.44
C ALA A 165 8.21 17.48 3.14
N ALA A 166 6.98 17.98 3.14
CA ALA A 166 6.01 17.77 2.07
C ALA A 166 5.36 19.08 1.60
N PRO A 167 5.03 19.22 0.31
CA PRO A 167 4.27 20.36 -0.18
C PRO A 167 2.82 20.32 0.32
N THR A 168 2.21 21.49 0.50
CA THR A 168 0.77 21.61 0.82
C THR A 168 -0.15 21.39 -0.37
N ARG A 169 0.39 21.39 -1.59
CA ARG A 169 -0.32 21.15 -2.84
C ARG A 169 0.28 19.96 -3.58
N CYS A 170 -0.58 19.07 -4.06
CA CYS A 170 -0.19 18.06 -5.05
C CYS A 170 0.15 18.72 -6.38
N TYR A 171 0.88 18.00 -7.24
CA TYR A 171 1.07 18.37 -8.62
C TYR A 171 -0.27 18.46 -9.36
N ASP A 172 -0.52 19.57 -10.04
CA ASP A 172 -1.77 19.86 -10.75
C ASP A 172 -1.58 20.14 -12.25
N GLY A 173 -0.41 19.78 -12.79
CA GLY A 173 -0.04 20.00 -14.20
C GLY A 173 0.87 21.21 -14.41
N GLU A 174 1.19 21.49 -15.67
CA GLU A 174 2.01 22.64 -16.03
C GLU A 174 1.17 23.93 -16.09
N PRO A 175 1.71 25.10 -15.66
CA PRO A 175 0.98 26.37 -15.72
C PRO A 175 0.51 26.70 -17.14
N GLY A 176 -0.75 27.13 -17.27
CA GLY A 176 -1.33 27.56 -18.56
C GLY A 176 -1.97 26.45 -19.38
N GLN A 177 -2.04 25.21 -18.88
CA GLN A 177 -2.83 24.16 -19.52
C GLN A 177 -4.33 24.49 -19.53
N SER A 178 -4.94 24.31 -20.70
CA SER A 178 -6.39 24.45 -20.90
C SER A 178 -7.16 23.28 -20.30
N ARG A 179 -8.50 23.30 -20.40
CA ARG A 179 -9.33 22.14 -20.06
C ARG A 179 -8.91 20.94 -20.90
N LEU A 180 -8.55 19.84 -20.25
CA LEU A 180 -8.18 18.58 -20.87
C LEU A 180 -9.36 17.60 -20.83
N TRP A 181 -9.35 16.63 -21.73
CA TRP A 181 -10.28 15.51 -21.74
C TRP A 181 -9.53 14.20 -21.99
N GLY A 182 -10.15 13.09 -21.63
CA GLY A 182 -9.62 11.76 -21.84
C GLY A 182 -10.70 10.70 -21.78
N LEU A 183 -10.32 9.43 -21.96
CA LEU A 183 -11.21 8.29 -21.87
C LEU A 183 -10.90 7.46 -20.63
N PHE A 184 -11.95 7.02 -19.95
CA PHE A 184 -11.87 6.00 -18.92
C PHE A 184 -12.58 4.74 -19.40
N ALA A 185 -11.87 3.62 -19.41
CA ALA A 185 -12.43 2.32 -19.77
C ALA A 185 -11.83 1.21 -18.90
N PRO A 186 -12.66 0.33 -18.31
CA PRO A 186 -12.17 -0.88 -17.63
C PRO A 186 -11.32 -1.74 -18.58
N LEU A 187 -10.00 -1.85 -18.33
CA LEU A 187 -9.09 -2.52 -19.25
C LEU A 187 -9.49 -3.98 -19.53
N TYR A 188 -9.91 -4.73 -18.49
CA TYR A 188 -10.36 -6.12 -18.66
C TYR A 188 -11.52 -6.26 -19.65
N ALA A 189 -12.34 -5.21 -19.84
CA ALA A 189 -13.50 -5.22 -20.71
C ALA A 189 -13.19 -4.79 -22.15
N LEU A 190 -11.99 -4.26 -22.41
CA LEU A 190 -11.59 -3.93 -23.78
C LEU A 190 -11.46 -5.20 -24.62
N ARG A 191 -11.80 -5.07 -25.91
CA ARG A 191 -11.71 -6.11 -26.92
C ARG A 191 -10.85 -5.62 -28.08
N SER A 192 -10.06 -6.52 -28.64
CA SER A 192 -9.22 -6.27 -29.81
C SER A 192 -9.15 -7.51 -30.69
N ASP A 193 -8.54 -7.38 -31.87
CA ASP A 193 -8.29 -8.52 -32.76
C ASP A 193 -7.23 -9.50 -32.23
N THR A 194 -6.55 -9.14 -31.14
CA THR A 194 -5.48 -9.90 -30.53
C THR A 194 -5.73 -10.19 -29.03
N ASP A 195 -6.87 -9.83 -28.46
CA ASP A 195 -7.11 -10.12 -27.04
C ASP A 195 -7.29 -11.63 -26.76
N CYS A 196 -7.14 -12.02 -25.49
CA CYS A 196 -7.28 -13.40 -25.04
C CYS A 196 -8.61 -13.67 -24.29
N GLY A 197 -9.65 -12.87 -24.53
CA GLY A 197 -10.88 -12.85 -23.75
C GLY A 197 -10.92 -11.79 -22.64
N ALA A 198 -9.89 -10.92 -22.57
CA ALA A 198 -9.82 -9.70 -21.77
C ALA A 198 -8.72 -8.79 -22.34
N GLY A 199 -8.87 -7.47 -22.18
CA GLY A 199 -7.82 -6.52 -22.57
C GLY A 199 -6.53 -6.70 -21.77
N SER A 200 -5.41 -6.31 -22.36
CA SER A 200 -4.04 -6.42 -21.85
C SER A 200 -3.33 -5.06 -21.85
N TYR A 201 -2.07 -4.99 -21.41
CA TYR A 201 -1.25 -3.78 -21.56
C TYR A 201 -1.15 -3.31 -23.03
N GLY A 202 -1.22 -4.23 -24.00
CA GLY A 202 -1.31 -3.87 -25.42
C GLY A 202 -2.58 -3.08 -25.76
N GLU A 203 -3.73 -3.45 -25.19
CA GLU A 203 -4.98 -2.70 -25.34
C GLU A 203 -4.94 -1.35 -24.60
N LEU A 204 -4.25 -1.26 -23.45
CA LEU A 204 -4.05 0.01 -22.74
C LEU A 204 -3.24 1.01 -23.59
N LEU A 205 -2.17 0.53 -24.22
CA LEU A 205 -1.38 1.31 -25.15
C LEU A 205 -2.21 1.72 -26.37
N SER A 206 -3.00 0.80 -26.92
CA SER A 206 -3.88 1.08 -28.07
C SER A 206 -4.95 2.12 -27.73
N LEU A 207 -5.54 2.07 -26.53
CA LEU A 207 -6.46 3.09 -26.02
C LEU A 207 -5.76 4.45 -25.91
N SER A 208 -4.52 4.47 -25.41
CA SER A 208 -3.74 5.71 -25.29
C SER A 208 -3.45 6.34 -26.66
N HIS A 209 -3.08 5.52 -27.65
CA HIS A 209 -2.91 5.96 -29.03
C HIS A 209 -4.20 6.48 -29.66
N TYR A 210 -5.34 5.81 -29.38
CA TYR A 210 -6.65 6.27 -29.81
C TYR A 210 -6.95 7.66 -29.22
N VAL A 211 -6.79 7.83 -27.91
CA VAL A 211 -7.00 9.12 -27.21
C VAL A 211 -6.12 10.22 -27.83
N ALA A 212 -4.84 9.95 -28.06
CA ALA A 212 -3.92 10.91 -28.67
C ALA A 212 -4.40 11.36 -30.06
N ARG A 213 -4.80 10.40 -30.91
CA ARG A 213 -5.29 10.68 -32.27
C ARG A 213 -6.53 11.57 -32.28
N GLU A 214 -7.42 11.40 -31.31
CA GLU A 214 -8.64 12.21 -31.19
C GLU A 214 -8.38 13.57 -30.48
N GLY A 215 -7.15 13.86 -30.06
CA GLY A 215 -6.77 15.10 -29.38
C GLY A 215 -7.08 15.11 -27.87
N GLY A 216 -7.23 13.93 -27.26
CA GLY A 216 -7.32 13.76 -25.82
C GLY A 216 -5.95 13.64 -25.16
N HIS A 217 -5.92 13.75 -23.84
CA HIS A 217 -4.69 13.85 -23.05
C HIS A 217 -4.61 12.85 -21.90
N LEU A 218 -5.66 12.05 -21.68
CA LEU A 218 -5.72 11.09 -20.58
C LEU A 218 -6.37 9.77 -21.02
N ALA A 219 -5.75 8.65 -20.65
CA ALA A 219 -6.33 7.32 -20.75
C ALA A 219 -6.36 6.70 -19.36
N GLY A 220 -7.55 6.34 -18.87
CA GLY A 220 -7.75 5.81 -17.53
C GLY A 220 -8.42 4.45 -17.52
N THR A 221 -8.16 3.69 -16.46
CA THR A 221 -8.75 2.37 -16.22
C THR A 221 -8.92 2.12 -14.73
N LEU A 222 -9.70 1.09 -14.41
CA LEU A 222 -9.72 0.46 -13.09
C LEU A 222 -8.32 -0.06 -12.70
N PRO A 223 -8.09 -0.35 -11.40
CA PRO A 223 -6.78 -0.77 -10.90
C PRO A 223 -6.18 -1.96 -11.68
N LEU A 224 -4.88 -1.88 -11.95
CA LEU A 224 -4.11 -2.88 -12.71
C LEU A 224 -3.24 -3.75 -11.79
N LEU A 225 -3.76 -4.05 -10.61
CA LEU A 225 -3.04 -4.72 -9.52
C LEU A 225 -3.38 -6.22 -9.49
N PRO A 226 -2.46 -7.09 -9.03
CA PRO A 226 -2.70 -8.53 -9.01
C PRO A 226 -3.92 -8.92 -8.15
N CYS A 227 -4.78 -9.78 -8.68
CA CYS A 227 -5.95 -10.34 -8.01
C CYS A 227 -5.98 -11.88 -8.15
N TYR A 228 -6.94 -12.54 -7.50
CA TYR A 228 -7.12 -13.98 -7.58
C TYR A 228 -8.17 -14.32 -8.65
N TYR A 229 -7.71 -14.83 -9.78
CA TYR A 229 -8.53 -15.11 -10.97
C TYR A 229 -8.95 -16.59 -11.10
N GLU A 230 -8.49 -17.45 -10.20
CA GLU A 230 -8.86 -18.86 -10.13
C GLU A 230 -10.33 -19.09 -9.73
N ALA A 231 -10.81 -20.33 -9.88
CA ALA A 231 -12.17 -20.69 -9.49
C ALA A 231 -12.41 -20.45 -7.99
N GLY A 232 -13.38 -19.61 -7.66
CA GLY A 232 -13.66 -19.18 -6.28
C GLY A 232 -12.73 -18.09 -5.74
N GLY A 233 -11.83 -17.56 -6.58
CA GLY A 233 -11.00 -16.39 -6.28
C GLY A 233 -11.80 -15.10 -6.25
N GLU A 234 -11.11 -14.02 -5.85
CA GLU A 234 -11.63 -12.66 -5.85
C GLU A 234 -10.98 -11.84 -6.99
N PRO A 235 -11.66 -11.68 -8.14
CA PRO A 235 -11.13 -10.97 -9.29
C PRO A 235 -11.35 -9.45 -9.20
N SER A 236 -12.01 -8.93 -8.16
CA SER A 236 -12.29 -7.50 -8.03
C SER A 236 -10.97 -6.70 -7.98
N PRO A 237 -10.79 -5.68 -8.84
CA PRO A 237 -9.58 -4.87 -8.85
C PRO A 237 -9.42 -3.99 -7.59
N TYR A 238 -10.46 -3.91 -6.74
CA TYR A 238 -10.44 -3.17 -5.48
C TYR A 238 -10.05 -4.01 -4.26
N LEU A 239 -9.82 -5.32 -4.44
CA LEU A 239 -9.30 -6.19 -3.38
C LEU A 239 -8.04 -6.93 -3.85
N PRO A 240 -6.97 -6.21 -4.25
CA PRO A 240 -5.78 -6.81 -4.83
C PRO A 240 -4.95 -7.57 -3.78
N ILE A 241 -4.18 -8.54 -4.26
CA ILE A 241 -3.17 -9.28 -3.48
C ILE A 241 -2.10 -8.33 -2.94
N THR A 242 -1.71 -7.32 -3.74
CA THR A 242 -0.72 -6.30 -3.39
C THR A 242 -0.98 -5.01 -4.16
N ARG A 243 -0.64 -3.86 -3.55
CA ARG A 243 -0.62 -2.55 -4.23
C ARG A 243 0.76 -2.14 -4.73
N LEU A 244 1.75 -3.02 -4.65
CA LEU A 244 3.15 -2.71 -4.91
C LEU A 244 3.66 -3.19 -6.28
N LEU A 245 2.85 -3.95 -7.01
CA LEU A 245 3.23 -4.64 -8.23
C LEU A 245 2.09 -4.61 -9.26
N TRP A 246 2.42 -4.89 -10.52
CA TRP A 246 1.46 -4.93 -11.62
C TRP A 246 0.89 -6.34 -11.83
N SER A 247 -0.37 -6.43 -12.26
CA SER A 247 -1.01 -7.72 -12.49
C SER A 247 -0.45 -8.43 -13.72
N GLU A 248 -0.08 -9.69 -13.53
CA GLU A 248 0.28 -10.63 -14.57
C GLU A 248 -0.90 -10.95 -15.52
N PHE A 249 -2.15 -10.82 -15.04
CA PHE A 249 -3.35 -11.05 -15.85
C PHE A 249 -3.42 -10.12 -17.07
N TYR A 250 -2.86 -8.92 -16.99
CA TYR A 250 -2.87 -7.96 -18.09
C TYR A 250 -1.70 -8.11 -19.07
N ILE A 251 -0.82 -9.11 -18.90
CA ILE A 251 0.25 -9.35 -19.86
C ILE A 251 -0.32 -9.63 -21.25
N ASP A 252 0.22 -8.94 -22.24
CA ASP A 252 -0.02 -9.16 -23.66
C ASP A 252 0.92 -10.27 -24.16
N LEU A 253 0.33 -11.38 -24.64
CA LEU A 253 1.08 -12.54 -25.11
C LEU A 253 1.76 -12.28 -26.46
N ASP A 254 1.28 -11.33 -27.26
CA ASP A 254 1.85 -11.05 -28.58
C ASP A 254 3.10 -10.15 -28.48
N HIS A 255 3.43 -9.66 -27.28
CA HIS A 255 4.55 -8.75 -27.01
C HIS A 255 5.47 -9.26 -25.88
N ILE A 256 6.01 -10.47 -26.03
CA ILE A 256 7.00 -11.05 -25.11
C ILE A 256 8.42 -10.72 -25.62
N PRO A 257 9.22 -9.89 -24.91
CA PRO A 257 10.59 -9.58 -25.33
C PRO A 257 11.47 -10.83 -25.36
N PHE A 258 12.52 -10.80 -26.19
CA PHE A 258 13.47 -11.90 -26.43
C PHE A 258 12.90 -13.16 -27.08
N LEU A 259 11.58 -13.27 -27.22
CA LEU A 259 10.95 -14.34 -27.98
C LEU A 259 11.18 -14.07 -29.47
N ASN A 260 12.10 -14.84 -30.07
CA ASN A 260 12.52 -14.67 -31.47
C ASN A 260 11.47 -15.26 -32.43
N GLU A 261 11.60 -15.00 -33.73
CA GLU A 261 10.76 -15.64 -34.76
C GLU A 261 11.16 -17.11 -35.06
N SER A 262 11.72 -17.84 -34.09
CA SER A 262 12.00 -19.26 -34.29
C SER A 262 10.70 -20.06 -34.46
N PRO A 263 10.72 -21.18 -35.21
CA PRO A 263 9.54 -22.03 -35.35
C PRO A 263 8.92 -22.44 -34.00
N SER A 264 9.74 -22.77 -33.00
CA SER A 264 9.27 -23.11 -31.66
C SER A 264 8.58 -21.95 -30.94
N ALA A 265 9.06 -20.72 -31.14
CA ALA A 265 8.45 -19.53 -30.57
C ALA A 265 7.13 -19.16 -31.28
N LEU A 266 7.09 -19.32 -32.62
CA LEU A 266 5.86 -19.17 -33.40
C LEU A 266 4.81 -20.21 -33.01
N ASP A 267 5.21 -21.46 -32.73
CA ASP A 267 4.30 -22.50 -32.25
C ASP A 267 3.67 -22.14 -30.89
N ILE A 268 4.43 -21.47 -30.00
CA ILE A 268 3.92 -20.98 -28.71
C ILE A 268 2.85 -19.90 -28.91
N LEU A 269 3.08 -18.95 -29.83
CA LEU A 269 2.22 -17.77 -30.02
C LEU A 269 1.06 -17.98 -31.01
N SER A 270 1.22 -18.91 -31.95
CA SER A 270 0.32 -19.11 -33.09
C SER A 270 -0.16 -20.56 -33.25
N GLY A 271 0.13 -21.43 -32.28
CA GLY A 271 -0.36 -22.81 -32.29
C GLY A 271 -1.89 -22.87 -32.40
N ASN A 272 -2.41 -23.81 -33.20
CA ASN A 272 -3.85 -23.94 -33.48
C ASN A 272 -4.73 -23.97 -32.21
N ASN A 273 -4.23 -24.57 -31.12
CA ASN A 273 -4.95 -24.62 -29.84
C ASN A 273 -5.10 -23.22 -29.20
N LEU A 274 -4.05 -22.40 -29.21
CA LEU A 274 -4.09 -21.04 -28.66
C LEU A 274 -5.05 -20.16 -29.46
N ALA A 275 -4.96 -20.21 -30.80
CA ALA A 275 -5.86 -19.47 -31.68
C ALA A 275 -7.34 -19.85 -31.46
N GLN A 276 -7.63 -21.15 -31.32
CA GLN A 276 -8.97 -21.64 -31.03
C GLN A 276 -9.47 -21.20 -29.65
N SER A 277 -8.61 -21.27 -28.62
CA SER A 277 -8.94 -20.81 -27.26
C SER A 277 -9.21 -19.30 -27.22
N ARG A 278 -8.36 -18.46 -27.84
CA ARG A 278 -8.58 -17.01 -28.00
C ARG A 278 -9.92 -16.73 -28.66
N ALA A 279 -10.18 -17.37 -29.80
CA ALA A 279 -11.42 -17.18 -30.54
C ALA A 279 -12.68 -17.61 -29.75
N THR A 280 -12.55 -18.61 -28.87
CA THR A 280 -13.65 -19.04 -28.00
C THR A 280 -13.90 -18.02 -26.90
N LEU A 281 -12.87 -17.62 -26.15
CA LEU A 281 -12.99 -16.68 -25.04
C LEU A 281 -13.49 -15.31 -25.48
N ARG A 282 -13.08 -14.85 -26.67
CA ARG A 282 -13.52 -13.57 -27.25
C ARG A 282 -15.02 -13.49 -27.55
N ARG A 283 -15.69 -14.62 -27.73
CA ARG A 283 -17.14 -14.65 -27.95
C ARG A 283 -17.93 -14.55 -26.65
N ASN A 284 -17.28 -14.70 -25.49
CA ASN A 284 -17.98 -14.64 -24.22
C ASN A 284 -18.46 -13.20 -23.94
N PRO A 285 -19.75 -13.02 -23.58
CA PRO A 285 -20.29 -11.70 -23.25
C PRO A 285 -19.71 -11.14 -21.94
N GLN A 286 -19.14 -12.00 -21.10
CA GLN A 286 -18.45 -11.66 -19.86
C GLN A 286 -17.03 -12.23 -19.92
N VAL A 287 -16.10 -11.59 -19.20
CA VAL A 287 -14.73 -12.10 -19.06
C VAL A 287 -14.77 -13.39 -18.25
N ASP A 288 -14.24 -14.46 -18.83
CA ASP A 288 -14.02 -15.73 -18.14
C ASP A 288 -12.61 -15.72 -17.54
N TYR A 289 -12.47 -15.12 -16.36
CA TYR A 289 -11.17 -14.90 -15.71
C TYR A 289 -10.37 -16.20 -15.55
N VAL A 290 -11.04 -17.30 -15.18
CA VAL A 290 -10.40 -18.59 -14.94
C VAL A 290 -9.78 -19.13 -16.22
N GLU A 291 -10.52 -19.12 -17.32
CA GLU A 291 -10.04 -19.64 -18.59
C GLU A 291 -9.04 -18.71 -19.29
N VAL A 292 -9.18 -17.39 -19.12
CA VAL A 292 -8.17 -16.42 -19.58
C VAL A 292 -6.86 -16.64 -18.85
N GLU A 293 -6.89 -16.76 -17.53
CA GLU A 293 -5.70 -17.01 -16.71
C GLU A 293 -5.07 -18.36 -17.08
N ARG A 294 -5.87 -19.43 -17.19
CA ARG A 294 -5.39 -20.75 -17.60
C ARG A 294 -4.68 -20.71 -18.97
N LEU A 295 -5.23 -19.98 -19.93
CA LEU A 295 -4.63 -19.81 -21.26
C LEU A 295 -3.31 -19.04 -21.18
N LYS A 296 -3.29 -17.90 -20.48
CA LYS A 296 -2.10 -17.06 -20.34
C LYS A 296 -0.98 -17.79 -19.59
N GLN A 297 -1.30 -18.44 -18.48
CA GLN A 297 -0.34 -19.22 -17.69
C GLN A 297 0.33 -20.32 -18.53
N ALA A 298 -0.44 -21.05 -19.34
CA ALA A 298 0.11 -22.09 -20.21
C ALA A 298 1.07 -21.51 -21.27
N THR A 299 0.70 -20.40 -21.92
CA THR A 299 1.54 -19.74 -22.93
C THR A 299 2.78 -19.10 -22.32
N LEU A 300 2.63 -18.41 -21.19
CA LEU A 300 3.74 -17.76 -20.48
C LEU A 300 4.74 -18.78 -19.95
N ASN A 301 4.28 -19.92 -19.44
CA ASN A 301 5.17 -20.99 -18.99
C ASN A 301 5.98 -21.55 -20.17
N ALA A 302 5.34 -21.82 -21.31
CA ALA A 302 6.05 -22.27 -22.51
C ALA A 302 7.07 -21.22 -23.02
N ALA A 303 6.72 -19.93 -22.98
CA ALA A 303 7.63 -18.84 -23.31
C ALA A 303 8.83 -18.78 -22.35
N TYR A 304 8.58 -18.89 -21.04
CA TYR A 304 9.63 -18.92 -20.02
C TYR A 304 10.60 -20.09 -20.24
N GLN A 305 10.08 -21.29 -20.51
CA GLN A 305 10.93 -22.46 -20.80
C GLN A 305 11.81 -22.24 -22.03
N HIS A 306 11.27 -21.63 -23.09
CA HIS A 306 12.03 -21.27 -24.28
C HIS A 306 13.14 -20.24 -23.97
N LEU A 307 12.82 -19.23 -23.18
CA LEU A 307 13.73 -18.14 -22.81
C LEU A 307 14.75 -18.52 -21.73
N SER A 308 14.55 -19.62 -21.00
CA SER A 308 15.38 -20.05 -19.87
C SER A 308 16.87 -20.21 -20.21
N SER A 309 17.22 -20.38 -21.49
CA SER A 309 18.61 -20.46 -21.97
C SER A 309 19.22 -19.12 -22.42
N SER A 310 18.41 -18.05 -22.49
CA SER A 310 18.83 -16.74 -23.00
C SER A 310 19.53 -15.90 -21.93
N SER A 311 20.80 -15.58 -22.15
CA SER A 311 21.59 -14.73 -21.25
C SER A 311 21.10 -13.28 -21.21
N ALA A 312 20.59 -12.77 -22.34
CA ALA A 312 20.05 -11.41 -22.43
C ALA A 312 18.76 -11.25 -21.60
N PHE A 313 17.90 -12.28 -21.64
CA PHE A 313 16.72 -12.36 -20.79
C PHE A 313 17.12 -12.35 -19.31
N HIS A 314 18.00 -13.25 -18.87
CA HIS A 314 18.45 -13.31 -17.47
C HIS A 314 19.08 -12.01 -16.98
N SER A 315 19.85 -11.34 -17.83
CA SER A 315 20.46 -10.05 -17.50
C SER A 315 19.40 -8.97 -17.26
N SER A 316 18.37 -8.91 -18.11
CA SER A 316 17.28 -7.94 -17.99
C SER A 316 16.41 -8.22 -16.76
N LEU A 317 16.10 -9.49 -16.51
CA LEU A 317 15.39 -9.93 -15.30
C LEU A 317 16.17 -9.53 -14.04
N GLN A 318 17.48 -9.75 -13.99
CA GLN A 318 18.30 -9.40 -12.83
C GLN A 318 18.32 -7.89 -12.55
N VAL A 319 18.34 -7.05 -13.59
CA VAL A 319 18.23 -5.58 -13.46
C VAL A 319 16.89 -5.22 -12.81
N PHE A 320 15.79 -5.79 -13.30
CA PHE A 320 14.47 -5.57 -12.73
C PHE A 320 14.37 -6.02 -11.27
N LEU A 321 14.82 -7.23 -10.94
CA LEU A 321 14.76 -7.75 -9.57
C LEU A 321 15.61 -6.91 -8.59
N SER A 322 16.70 -6.32 -9.08
CA SER A 322 17.54 -5.41 -8.28
C SER A 322 16.88 -4.04 -8.06
N ALA A 323 16.03 -3.60 -9.00
CA ALA A 323 15.31 -2.33 -8.93
C ALA A 323 13.94 -2.44 -8.24
N GLN A 324 13.35 -3.65 -8.15
CA GLN A 324 12.02 -3.89 -7.59
C GLN A 324 12.11 -4.78 -6.34
N PRO A 325 12.23 -4.19 -5.13
CA PRO A 325 12.55 -4.93 -3.90
C PRO A 325 11.49 -5.96 -3.48
N HIS A 326 10.26 -5.84 -3.99
CA HIS A 326 9.16 -6.75 -3.67
C HIS A 326 9.01 -7.91 -4.65
N ALA A 327 9.57 -7.83 -5.86
CA ALA A 327 9.27 -8.78 -6.95
C ALA A 327 9.63 -10.23 -6.59
N SER A 328 10.89 -10.50 -6.20
CA SER A 328 11.33 -11.86 -5.83
C SER A 328 10.56 -12.44 -4.64
N ARG A 329 10.19 -11.59 -3.69
CA ARG A 329 9.52 -12.01 -2.46
C ARG A 329 8.02 -12.25 -2.70
N TYR A 330 7.40 -11.46 -3.57
CA TYR A 330 6.06 -11.68 -4.07
C TYR A 330 5.98 -12.97 -4.90
N ALA A 331 6.95 -13.21 -5.77
CA ALA A 331 7.06 -14.45 -6.54
C ALA A 331 7.16 -15.68 -5.62
N ALA A 332 7.97 -15.61 -4.56
CA ALA A 332 8.04 -16.66 -3.54
C ALA A 332 6.69 -16.85 -2.81
N PHE A 333 5.99 -15.77 -2.45
CA PHE A 333 4.66 -15.84 -1.84
C PHE A 333 3.66 -16.54 -2.75
N ARG A 334 3.60 -16.17 -4.04
CA ARG A 334 2.72 -16.80 -5.04
C ARG A 334 3.04 -18.29 -5.19
N ALA A 335 4.31 -18.64 -5.35
CA ALA A 335 4.72 -20.05 -5.49
C ALA A 335 4.46 -20.87 -4.21
N THR A 336 4.59 -20.27 -3.02
CA THR A 336 4.21 -20.94 -1.76
C THR A 336 2.72 -21.17 -1.67
N ARG A 337 1.91 -20.18 -2.06
CA ARG A 337 0.45 -20.32 -2.11
C ARG A 337 0.04 -21.43 -3.08
N ASP A 338 0.67 -21.50 -4.25
CA ASP A 338 0.38 -22.51 -5.25
C ASP A 338 0.78 -23.92 -4.76
N LYS A 339 1.87 -24.05 -3.99
CA LYS A 339 2.28 -25.32 -3.39
C LYS A 339 1.42 -25.74 -2.20
N LEU A 340 1.06 -24.81 -1.32
CA LEU A 340 0.34 -25.09 -0.07
C LEU A 340 -1.18 -25.08 -0.20
N GLN A 341 -1.73 -24.43 -1.23
CA GLN A 341 -3.16 -24.35 -1.54
C GLN A 341 -4.03 -23.94 -0.34
N THR A 342 -3.47 -23.11 0.53
CA THR A 342 -4.10 -22.63 1.76
C THR A 342 -3.75 -21.16 1.98
N SER A 343 -4.58 -20.50 2.75
CA SER A 343 -4.37 -19.11 3.19
C SER A 343 -3.10 -18.98 4.03
N TRP A 344 -2.40 -17.85 3.91
CA TRP A 344 -1.09 -17.67 4.54
C TRP A 344 -1.15 -17.75 6.07
N GLN A 345 -2.29 -17.43 6.67
CA GLN A 345 -2.56 -17.57 8.09
C GLN A 345 -2.49 -19.04 8.57
N GLN A 346 -2.69 -20.00 7.67
CA GLN A 346 -2.67 -21.45 7.91
C GLN A 346 -1.33 -22.11 7.55
N TRP A 347 -0.38 -21.35 6.97
CA TRP A 347 0.94 -21.88 6.63
C TRP A 347 1.74 -22.28 7.88
N PRO A 348 2.77 -23.14 7.71
CA PRO A 348 3.74 -23.41 8.76
C PRO A 348 4.30 -22.12 9.37
N LEU A 349 4.59 -22.14 10.68
CA LEU A 349 4.96 -20.93 11.43
C LEU A 349 6.09 -20.13 10.77
N GLU A 350 7.11 -20.81 10.23
CA GLU A 350 8.25 -20.17 9.56
C GLU A 350 7.82 -19.40 8.30
N ALA A 351 6.99 -20.02 7.45
CA ALA A 351 6.46 -19.36 6.25
C ALA A 351 5.51 -18.22 6.62
N ARG A 352 4.65 -18.42 7.62
CA ARG A 352 3.68 -17.44 8.09
C ARG A 352 4.35 -16.18 8.65
N THR A 353 5.49 -16.30 9.33
CA THR A 353 6.24 -15.16 9.89
C THR A 353 7.18 -14.49 8.89
N GLY A 354 7.11 -14.88 7.61
CA GLY A 354 7.86 -14.24 6.54
C GLY A 354 9.12 -14.96 6.09
N ASN A 355 9.47 -16.12 6.65
CA ASN A 355 10.65 -16.88 6.24
C ASN A 355 10.28 -17.95 5.21
N LEU A 356 10.12 -17.54 3.94
CA LEU A 356 9.95 -18.48 2.84
C LEU A 356 11.31 -19.06 2.41
N SER A 357 11.30 -20.34 2.06
CA SER A 357 12.48 -21.08 1.64
C SER A 357 12.08 -22.14 0.63
N ALA A 358 13.05 -22.86 0.04
CA ALA A 358 12.80 -23.96 -0.88
C ALA A 358 11.96 -25.11 -0.28
N ALA A 359 11.77 -25.16 1.05
CA ALA A 359 10.81 -26.09 1.66
C ALA A 359 9.35 -25.71 1.33
N HIS A 360 9.07 -24.43 1.14
CA HIS A 360 7.72 -23.86 1.07
C HIS A 360 7.21 -23.60 -0.35
N TYR A 361 8.08 -23.52 -1.35
CA TYR A 361 7.73 -23.33 -2.77
C TYR A 361 8.57 -24.25 -3.67
N ASP A 362 8.24 -24.33 -4.96
CA ASP A 362 9.12 -24.87 -6.00
C ASP A 362 9.99 -23.73 -6.57
N GLU A 363 11.30 -23.94 -6.71
CA GLU A 363 12.22 -22.88 -7.16
C GLU A 363 12.02 -22.52 -8.64
N GLU A 364 11.61 -23.47 -9.47
CA GLU A 364 11.28 -23.22 -10.87
C GLU A 364 9.99 -22.39 -10.98
N ASP A 365 8.98 -22.72 -10.18
CA ASP A 365 7.74 -21.92 -10.09
C ASP A 365 8.02 -20.51 -9.58
N ARG A 366 8.83 -20.35 -8.52
CA ARG A 366 9.26 -19.03 -8.03
C ARG A 366 9.90 -18.18 -9.14
N ARG A 367 10.83 -18.76 -9.92
CA ARG A 367 11.49 -18.04 -11.03
C ARG A 367 10.53 -17.74 -12.18
N PHE A 368 9.59 -18.63 -12.45
CA PHE A 368 8.52 -18.37 -13.41
C PHE A 368 7.65 -17.17 -12.96
N ARG A 369 7.28 -17.08 -11.68
CA ARG A 369 6.57 -15.90 -11.14
C ARG A 369 7.40 -14.61 -11.21
N GLU A 370 8.72 -14.68 -11.06
CA GLU A 370 9.60 -13.52 -11.29
C GLU A 370 9.58 -13.06 -12.75
N PHE A 371 9.59 -14.00 -13.70
CA PHE A 371 9.45 -13.71 -15.12
C PHE A 371 8.13 -12.99 -15.44
N GLU A 372 7.01 -13.44 -14.89
CA GLU A 372 5.72 -12.78 -15.09
C GLU A 372 5.70 -11.35 -14.58
N GLN A 373 6.24 -11.13 -13.37
CA GLN A 373 6.32 -9.79 -12.78
C GLN A 373 7.24 -8.85 -13.57
N TRP A 374 8.37 -9.36 -14.06
CA TRP A 374 9.22 -8.63 -14.97
C TRP A 374 8.48 -8.24 -16.26
N LEU A 375 7.77 -9.19 -16.87
CA LEU A 375 7.06 -8.95 -18.12
C LEU A 375 5.91 -7.93 -17.96
N ALA A 376 5.15 -8.01 -16.88
CA ALA A 376 4.13 -7.02 -16.54
C ALA A 376 4.75 -5.63 -16.34
N HIS A 377 5.90 -5.54 -15.66
CA HIS A 377 6.63 -4.29 -15.49
C HIS A 377 7.13 -3.70 -16.81
N GLU A 378 7.76 -4.50 -17.67
CA GLU A 378 8.23 -4.05 -18.99
C GLU A 378 7.10 -3.49 -19.85
N GLN A 379 5.98 -4.22 -19.93
CA GLN A 379 4.85 -3.79 -20.74
C GLN A 379 4.15 -2.55 -20.18
N MET A 380 4.04 -2.41 -18.85
CA MET A 380 3.49 -1.20 -18.24
C MET A 380 4.44 0.00 -18.41
N SER A 381 5.75 -0.19 -18.25
CA SER A 381 6.76 0.85 -18.52
C SER A 381 6.70 1.32 -19.96
N ARG A 382 6.55 0.40 -20.92
CA ARG A 382 6.31 0.73 -22.34
C ARG A 382 5.02 1.54 -22.53
N CYS A 383 3.94 1.19 -21.84
CA CYS A 383 2.69 1.96 -21.90
C CYS A 383 2.90 3.41 -21.43
N VAL A 384 3.59 3.60 -20.30
CA VAL A 384 3.89 4.94 -19.76
C VAL A 384 4.76 5.74 -20.74
N GLU A 385 5.85 5.15 -21.22
CA GLU A 385 6.79 5.82 -22.13
C GLU A 385 6.10 6.25 -23.43
N GLN A 386 5.40 5.34 -24.10
CA GLN A 386 4.80 5.58 -25.41
C GLN A 386 3.57 6.49 -25.35
N SER A 387 2.73 6.37 -24.31
CA SER A 387 1.61 7.30 -24.11
C SER A 387 2.08 8.72 -23.80
N SER A 388 3.08 8.87 -22.93
CA SER A 388 3.65 10.17 -22.57
C SER A 388 4.32 10.85 -23.77
N ALA A 389 5.01 10.09 -24.62
CA ALA A 389 5.60 10.61 -25.85
C ALA A 389 4.55 11.19 -26.84
N GLN A 390 3.29 10.79 -26.71
CA GLN A 390 2.16 11.32 -27.49
C GLN A 390 1.32 12.36 -26.73
N GLY A 391 1.77 12.80 -25.56
CA GLY A 391 1.05 13.77 -24.73
C GLY A 391 -0.16 13.21 -23.99
N VAL A 392 -0.26 11.88 -23.87
CA VAL A 392 -1.32 11.19 -23.12
C VAL A 392 -0.79 10.69 -21.80
N GLY A 393 -1.34 11.19 -20.69
CA GLY A 393 -1.08 10.67 -19.36
C GLY A 393 -1.95 9.44 -19.05
N LEU A 394 -1.41 8.50 -18.28
CA LEU A 394 -2.19 7.40 -17.74
C LEU A 394 -2.85 7.83 -16.42
N TYR A 395 -4.17 7.69 -16.34
CA TYR A 395 -4.94 7.88 -15.12
C TYR A 395 -5.18 6.53 -14.44
N LEU A 396 -4.34 6.24 -13.44
CA LEU A 396 -4.39 4.97 -12.70
C LEU A 396 -5.17 5.13 -11.39
N ASP A 397 -5.90 4.08 -11.05
CA ASP A 397 -6.71 3.99 -9.85
C ASP A 397 -6.00 3.14 -8.77
N LEU A 398 -5.99 3.62 -7.52
CA LEU A 398 -5.35 2.99 -6.39
C LEU A 398 -6.39 2.57 -5.34
N PRO A 399 -6.61 1.25 -5.13
CA PRO A 399 -7.54 0.76 -4.14
C PRO A 399 -7.22 1.20 -2.71
N VAL A 400 -8.28 1.43 -1.94
CA VAL A 400 -8.20 1.78 -0.50
C VAL A 400 -7.53 0.66 0.30
N GLY A 401 -7.74 -0.59 -0.10
CA GLY A 401 -7.34 -1.77 0.66
C GLY A 401 -6.70 -2.87 -0.18
N VAL A 402 -6.48 -4.01 0.46
CA VAL A 402 -5.87 -5.23 -0.08
C VAL A 402 -6.60 -6.46 0.43
N HIS A 403 -6.42 -7.58 -0.25
CA HIS A 403 -6.96 -8.86 0.16
C HIS A 403 -6.43 -9.28 1.54
N PRO A 404 -7.28 -9.74 2.48
CA PRO A 404 -6.85 -10.19 3.82
C PRO A 404 -5.91 -11.41 3.80
N ASP A 405 -5.96 -12.17 2.71
CA ASP A 405 -5.07 -13.28 2.39
C ASP A 405 -4.12 -12.91 1.23
N GLY A 406 -3.67 -11.65 1.18
CA GLY A 406 -2.81 -11.10 0.14
C GLY A 406 -1.35 -10.99 0.58
N TYR A 407 -0.46 -10.74 -0.39
CA TYR A 407 0.97 -10.52 -0.16
C TYR A 407 1.21 -9.36 0.80
N ASP A 408 0.50 -8.24 0.66
CA ASP A 408 0.70 -7.07 1.53
C ASP A 408 0.39 -7.43 2.98
N THR A 409 -0.72 -8.14 3.21
CA THR A 409 -1.15 -8.57 4.56
C THR A 409 -0.24 -9.62 5.17
N TRP A 410 0.43 -10.44 4.36
CA TRP A 410 1.43 -11.39 4.83
C TRP A 410 2.77 -10.70 5.14
N GLN A 411 3.27 -9.93 4.17
CA GLN A 411 4.59 -9.31 4.22
C GLN A 411 4.68 -8.21 5.29
N PHE A 412 3.63 -7.42 5.41
CA PHE A 412 3.56 -6.30 6.35
C PHE A 412 2.49 -6.55 7.41
N HIS A 413 2.24 -7.80 7.80
CA HIS A 413 1.20 -8.16 8.79
C HIS A 413 1.21 -7.28 10.04
N GLY A 414 2.39 -6.86 10.53
CA GLY A 414 2.52 -5.93 11.67
C GLY A 414 2.02 -4.50 11.43
N SER A 415 1.68 -4.14 10.19
CA SER A 415 1.12 -2.84 9.80
C SER A 415 -0.39 -2.89 9.52
N PHE A 416 -1.00 -4.07 9.54
CA PHE A 416 -2.43 -4.28 9.28
C PHE A 416 -3.18 -4.69 10.55
N VAL A 417 -4.47 -4.40 10.60
CA VAL A 417 -5.36 -4.83 11.69
C VAL A 417 -6.25 -6.00 11.22
N GLU A 418 -5.77 -7.24 11.36
CA GLU A 418 -6.43 -8.45 10.83
C GLU A 418 -7.86 -8.69 11.34
N HIS A 419 -8.17 -8.25 12.56
CA HIS A 419 -9.49 -8.43 13.18
C HIS A 419 -10.43 -7.23 12.98
N ALA A 420 -10.08 -6.32 12.08
CA ALA A 420 -10.92 -5.24 11.61
C ALA A 420 -11.07 -5.31 10.09
N ALA A 421 -12.13 -4.71 9.57
CA ALA A 421 -12.34 -4.58 8.14
C ALA A 421 -12.75 -3.15 7.80
N THR A 422 -12.19 -2.61 6.72
CA THR A 422 -12.64 -1.34 6.14
C THR A 422 -14.06 -1.48 5.61
N GLY A 423 -14.77 -0.36 5.57
CA GLY A 423 -16.13 -0.29 5.09
C GLY A 423 -16.68 1.12 5.15
N ALA A 424 -17.98 1.24 4.98
CA ALA A 424 -18.71 2.50 5.10
C ALA A 424 -19.88 2.34 6.08
N PRO A 425 -20.20 3.37 6.88
CA PRO A 425 -21.40 3.38 7.70
C PRO A 425 -22.67 3.36 6.81
N PRO A 426 -23.85 3.03 7.37
CA PRO A 426 -25.12 3.12 6.66
C PRO A 426 -25.34 4.46 5.96
N ASP A 427 -25.81 4.38 4.72
CA ASP A 427 -26.20 5.53 3.91
C ASP A 427 -27.61 5.37 3.30
N SER A 428 -28.02 6.33 2.46
CA SER A 428 -29.37 6.34 1.85
C SER A 428 -29.61 5.22 0.84
N VAL A 429 -28.55 4.64 0.26
CA VAL A 429 -28.60 3.55 -0.73
C VAL A 429 -28.30 2.21 -0.05
N PHE A 430 -27.23 2.16 0.73
CA PHE A 430 -26.78 1.00 1.50
C PHE A 430 -27.18 1.16 2.97
N THR A 431 -28.44 0.86 3.28
CA THR A 431 -29.04 1.10 4.60
C THR A 431 -28.44 0.27 5.73
N THR A 432 -27.69 -0.79 5.42
CA THR A 432 -26.93 -1.61 6.40
C THR A 432 -25.46 -1.21 6.49
N GLY A 433 -25.02 -0.22 5.70
CA GLY A 433 -23.61 0.05 5.48
C GLY A 433 -22.95 -0.99 4.60
N GLN A 434 -21.63 -0.87 4.47
CA GLN A 434 -20.82 -1.70 3.59
C GLN A 434 -19.62 -2.26 4.37
N ARG A 435 -19.26 -3.51 4.07
CA ARG A 435 -18.03 -4.15 4.54
C ARG A 435 -17.23 -4.56 3.32
N TRP A 436 -16.07 -3.95 3.11
CA TRP A 436 -15.24 -4.18 1.92
C TRP A 436 -14.20 -5.29 2.11
N GLY A 437 -13.97 -5.75 3.34
CA GLY A 437 -13.17 -6.95 3.63
C GLY A 437 -11.66 -6.73 3.78
N SER A 438 -11.11 -5.58 3.34
CA SER A 438 -9.69 -5.27 3.57
C SER A 438 -9.40 -4.98 5.04
N PRO A 439 -8.30 -5.51 5.60
CA PRO A 439 -7.79 -5.03 6.88
C PRO A 439 -7.26 -3.60 6.71
N PRO A 440 -7.54 -2.68 7.65
CA PRO A 440 -7.03 -1.31 7.62
C PRO A 440 -5.57 -1.21 8.06
#